data_AF-A0A968BVJ7-F1
#
_entry.id   AF-A0A968BVJ7-F1
#
_cell.length_a   1.000
_cell.length_b   1.000
_cell.length_c   1.000
_cell.angle_alpha   90.00
_cell.angle_beta   90.00
_cell.angle_gamma   90.00
#
_symmetry.space_group_name_H-M   'P 1'
#
loop_
_entity.id
_entity.type
_entity.pdbx_description
1 polymer ?
#
loop_
_entity_poly.entity_id
_entity_poly.type
_entity_poly.pdbx_seq_one_letter_code
_entity_poly.pdbx_strand_id
1 'polypeptide(L)' 'WNVTARTGQPHVKKYVEERELTVMLVVDASGSGDFASQGRFKRELAAELASVLSFSATTNKDKVGLLIFTDKVELYIPP' A
#
# COMPACT_ATOMS: atom_id res chain seq x y z
N TRP A 1 29.86 20.48 1.04
CA TRP A 1 30.96 21.24 0.44
C TRP A 1 32.37 20.85 0.89
N ASN A 2 32.57 20.31 2.09
CA ASN A 2 33.90 19.82 2.51
C ASN A 2 34.51 18.75 1.58
N VAL A 3 33.69 17.85 1.04
CA VAL A 3 34.16 16.80 0.10
C VAL A 3 34.64 17.42 -1.20
N THR A 4 33.87 18.34 -1.79
CA THR A 4 34.26 19.11 -2.98
C THR A 4 35.56 19.88 -2.77
N ALA A 5 35.74 20.51 -1.60
CA ALA A 5 36.97 21.23 -1.27
C ALA A 5 38.18 20.31 -1.08
N ARG A 6 37.98 19.06 -0.64
CA ARG A 6 39.06 18.08 -0.42
C ARG A 6 39.43 17.30 -1.68
N THR A 7 38.47 17.03 -2.57
CA THR A 7 38.70 16.25 -3.80
C THR A 7 38.96 17.11 -5.04
N GLY A 8 38.69 18.42 -4.97
CA GLY A 8 38.82 19.34 -6.11
C GLY A 8 37.77 19.11 -7.20
N GLN A 9 36.85 18.15 -7.02
CA GLN A 9 35.81 17.83 -7.98
C GLN A 9 34.43 18.27 -7.46
N PRO A 10 33.58 18.89 -8.29
CA PRO A 10 32.24 19.27 -7.90
C PRO A 10 31.40 18.04 -7.54
N HIS A 11 30.79 18.06 -6.36
CA HIS A 11 29.87 17.01 -5.90
C HIS A 11 28.51 17.63 -5.64
N VAL A 12 27.45 17.03 -6.18
CA VAL A 12 26.07 17.40 -5.87
C VAL A 12 25.60 16.53 -4.71
N LYS A 13 25.22 17.16 -3.59
CA LYS A 13 24.58 16.45 -2.48
C LYS A 13 23.14 16.14 -2.89
N LYS A 14 22.90 14.94 -3.42
CA LYS A 14 21.53 14.43 -3.61
C LYS A 14 20.98 14.00 -2.27
N TYR A 15 19.95 14.68 -1.80
CA TYR A 15 19.13 14.21 -0.69
C TYR A 15 18.03 13.34 -1.31
N VAL A 16 18.07 12.04 -1.05
CA VAL A 16 16.94 11.15 -1.31
C VAL A 16 16.27 10.98 0.04
N GLU A 17 15.10 11.59 0.19
CA GLU A 17 14.30 11.39 1.39
C GLU A 17 13.85 9.91 1.40
N GLU A 18 14.30 9.14 2.40
CA GLU A 18 13.70 7.84 2.69
C GLU A 18 12.28 8.10 3.19
N ARG A 19 11.29 7.90 2.32
CA ARG A 19 9.88 7.92 2.69
C ARG A 19 9.45 6.49 2.96
N GLU A 20 9.14 6.17 4.22
CA GLU A 20 8.34 4.98 4.52
C GLU A 20 6.88 5.30 4.20
N LEU A 21 6.41 4.89 3.01
CA LEU A 21 5.00 4.99 2.69
C LEU A 21 4.23 3.88 3.40
N THR A 22 3.00 4.21 3.80
CA THR A 22 2.08 3.26 4.42
C THR A 22 0.84 3.15 3.53
N VAL A 23 0.57 1.94 3.04
CA VAL A 23 -0.62 1.62 2.25
C VAL A 23 -1.67 1.01 3.17
N MET A 24 -2.82 1.67 3.30
CA MET A 24 -3.94 1.14 4.07
C MET A 24 -5.00 0.60 3.10
N LEU A 25 -5.23 -0.71 3.13
CA LEU A 25 -6.28 -1.35 2.37
C LEU A 25 -7.57 -1.34 3.19
N VAL A 26 -8.60 -0.66 2.69
CA VAL A 26 -9.91 -0.59 3.33
C VAL A 26 -10.91 -1.33 2.45
N VAL A 27 -11.34 -2.52 2.89
CA VAL A 27 -12.11 -3.47 2.10
C VAL A 27 -13.52 -3.61 2.66
N ASP A 28 -14.51 -3.30 1.84
CA ASP A 28 -15.92 -3.54 2.15
C ASP A 28 -16.25 -5.03 1.99
N ALA A 29 -16.71 -5.66 3.07
CA ALA A 29 -17.19 -7.03 3.13
C ALA A 29 -18.71 -7.11 3.39
N SER A 30 -19.43 -6.00 3.23
CA SER A 30 -20.90 -5.96 3.34
C SER A 30 -21.58 -6.84 2.29
N GLY A 31 -22.85 -7.17 2.53
CA GLY A 31 -23.68 -7.95 1.58
C GLY A 31 -23.85 -7.30 0.21
N SER A 32 -23.48 -6.03 0.03
CA SER A 32 -23.41 -5.39 -1.29
C SER A 32 -22.36 -6.04 -2.21
N GLY A 33 -21.38 -6.72 -1.62
CA GLY A 33 -20.34 -7.50 -2.28
C GLY A 33 -20.83 -8.80 -2.90
N ASP A 34 -22.00 -9.30 -2.49
CA ASP A 34 -22.60 -10.55 -2.97
C ASP A 34 -23.39 -10.36 -4.29
N PHE A 35 -23.45 -9.13 -4.81
CA PHE A 35 -23.98 -8.86 -6.13
C PHE A 35 -22.95 -9.20 -7.23
N ALA A 36 -23.33 -10.06 -8.18
CA ALA A 36 -22.54 -10.41 -9.35
C ALA A 36 -23.20 -9.86 -10.62
N SER A 37 -22.48 -9.07 -11.42
CA SER A 37 -22.99 -8.56 -12.70
C SER A 37 -22.66 -9.46 -13.90
N GLN A 38 -21.63 -10.31 -13.80
CA GLN A 38 -21.17 -11.18 -14.90
C GLN A 38 -20.55 -12.51 -14.39
N GLY A 39 -21.12 -13.11 -13.35
CA GLY A 39 -20.66 -14.40 -12.82
C GLY A 39 -19.42 -14.35 -11.91
N ARG A 40 -18.97 -13.16 -11.51
CA ARG A 40 -17.99 -12.94 -10.44
C ARG A 40 -18.60 -12.08 -9.35
N PHE A 41 -18.35 -12.43 -8.09
CA PHE A 41 -18.78 -11.61 -6.97
C PHE A 41 -17.85 -10.41 -6.81
N LYS A 42 -18.40 -9.24 -6.45
CA LYS A 42 -17.59 -8.05 -6.15
C LYS A 42 -16.60 -8.34 -5.02
N ARG A 43 -16.97 -9.18 -4.06
CA ARG A 43 -16.11 -9.59 -2.95
C ARG A 43 -14.88 -10.37 -3.39
N GLU A 44 -15.00 -11.22 -4.42
CA GLU A 44 -13.86 -11.96 -4.99
C GLU A 44 -12.89 -11.00 -5.70
N LEU A 45 -13.43 -10.05 -6.47
CA LEU A 45 -12.61 -9.04 -7.15
C LEU A 45 -11.92 -8.11 -6.15
N ALA A 46 -12.61 -7.70 -5.07
CA ALA A 46 -12.04 -6.89 -4.01
C ALA A 46 -10.88 -7.61 -3.31
N ALA A 47 -11.02 -8.90 -3.02
CA ALA A 47 -9.96 -9.72 -2.43
C ALA A 47 -8.74 -9.85 -3.36
N GLU A 48 -8.96 -10.07 -4.66
CA GLU A 48 -7.89 -10.13 -5.66
C GLU A 48 -7.13 -8.79 -5.77
N LEU A 49 -7.86 -7.69 -5.87
CA LEU A 49 -7.27 -6.34 -5.91
C LEU A 49 -6.48 -6.02 -4.64
N ALA A 50 -7.04 -6.31 -3.46
CA ALA A 50 -6.36 -6.08 -2.18
C ALA A 50 -5.06 -6.90 -2.09
N SER A 51 -5.09 -8.16 -2.56
CA SER A 51 -3.90 -9.03 -2.61
C SER A 51 -2.80 -8.46 -3.52
N VAL A 52 -3.16 -8.06 -4.75
CA VAL A 52 -2.20 -7.49 -5.72
C VAL A 52 -1.60 -6.19 -5.20
N LEU A 53 -2.41 -5.29 -4.64
CA LEU A 53 -1.93 -4.02 -4.09
C LEU A 53 -1.03 -4.23 -2.87
N SER A 54 -1.41 -5.12 -1.95
CA SER A 54 -0.58 -5.47 -0.79
C SER A 54 0.77 -6.02 -1.24
N PHE A 55 0.79 -6.93 -2.22
CA PHE A 55 2.03 -7.52 -2.71
C PHE A 55 2.93 -6.49 -3.40
N SER A 56 2.35 -5.57 -4.18
CA SER A 56 3.09 -4.47 -4.80
C SER A 56 3.71 -3.54 -3.77
N ALA A 57 2.96 -3.18 -2.73
CA ALA A 57 3.43 -2.31 -1.65
C ALA A 57 4.56 -2.98 -0.85
N THR A 58 4.40 -4.25 -0.48
CA THR A 58 5.45 -5.03 0.19
C THR A 58 6.72 -5.15 -0.67
N THR A 59 6.58 -5.30 -1.99
CA THR A 59 7.72 -5.35 -2.93
C THR A 59 8.48 -4.02 -2.97
N ASN A 60 7.77 -2.89 -2.83
CA ASN A 60 8.35 -1.56 -2.71
C ASN A 60 8.91 -1.25 -1.32
N LYS A 61 8.82 -2.18 -0.36
CA LYS A 61 9.17 -2.00 1.06
C LYS A 61 8.30 -0.96 1.79
N ASP A 62 7.10 -0.74 1.29
CA ASP A 62 6.09 0.07 1.97
C ASP A 62 5.39 -0.78 3.05
N LYS A 63 4.97 -0.13 4.14
CA LYS A 63 4.17 -0.78 5.19
C LYS A 63 2.74 -0.97 4.70
N VAL A 64 2.09 -2.08 5.08
CA VAL A 64 0.73 -2.40 4.61
C VAL A 64 -0.19 -2.70 5.77
N GLY A 65 -1.23 -1.89 5.93
CA GLY A 65 -2.33 -2.11 6.87
C GLY A 65 -3.58 -2.60 6.16
N LEU A 66 -4.47 -3.26 6.90
CA LEU A 66 -5.74 -3.78 6.41
C LEU A 66 -6.88 -3.43 7.36
N LEU A 67 -7.99 -2.95 6.81
CA LEU A 67 -9.25 -2.74 7.51
C LEU A 67 -10.37 -3.40 6.70
N ILE A 68 -11.01 -4.43 7.26
CA ILE A 68 -12.20 -5.05 6.71
C ILE A 68 -13.41 -4.58 7.50
N PHE A 69 -14.44 -4.10 6.80
CA PHE A 69 -15.63 -3.55 7.43
C PHE A 69 -16.92 -4.00 6.74
N THR A 70 -18.00 -3.97 7.52
CA THR A 70 -19.40 -4.20 7.15
C THR A 70 -20.22 -3.02 7.70
N ASP A 71 -21.27 -3.27 8.49
CA ASP A 71 -21.89 -2.28 9.39
C ASP A 71 -21.00 -1.94 10.61
N LYS A 72 -19.95 -2.73 10.84
CA LYS A 72 -18.93 -2.53 11.88
C LYS A 72 -17.54 -2.86 11.36
N VAL A 73 -16.51 -2.59 12.16
CA VAL A 73 -15.15 -3.08 11.89
C VAL A 73 -15.10 -4.57 12.19
N GLU A 74 -14.77 -5.38 11.18
CA GLU A 74 -14.63 -6.84 11.33
C GLU A 74 -13.18 -7.23 11.62
N LEU A 75 -12.22 -6.59 10.95
CA LEU A 75 -10.80 -6.87 11.13
C LEU A 75 -9.96 -5.62 10.90
N TYR A 76 -9.01 -5.38 11.80
CA TYR A 76 -7.98 -4.36 11.63
C TYR A 76 -6.61 -4.99 11.85
N ILE A 77 -5.72 -4.80 10.88
CA ILE A 77 -4.31 -5.18 10.93
C ILE A 77 -3.49 -3.90 10.72
N PRO A 78 -2.67 -3.50 11.71
CA PRO A 78 -1.85 -2.32 11.58
C PRO A 78 -0.71 -2.54 10.56
N PRO A 79 -0.24 -1.44 9.92
CA PRO A 79 0.89 -1.44 8.99
C PRO A 79 2.26 -1.66 9.63
#